data_AF-B9T8M8-F1
#
_entry.id   AF-B9T8M8-F1
#
_cell.length_a   1.000
_cell.length_b   1.000
_cell.length_c   1.000
_cell.angle_alpha   90.00
_cell.angle_beta   90.00
_cell.angle_gamma   90.00
#
_symmetry.space_group_name_H-M   'P 1'
#
loop_
_entity.id
_entity.type
_entity.pdbx_description
1 polymer ?
#
loop_
_entity_poly.entity_id
_entity_poly.type
_entity_poly.pdbx_seq_one_letter_code
_entity_poly.pdbx_strand_id
1 'polypeptide(L)'
;MAMAATNRLSEIDAEMGHLKNEIKERRRALNLFLRNVRARDPAEAERRIGAARENIRDLERRLQVLRKEQQELIVQAVNLGDRENH
;
A
#
# COMPACT_ATOMS: atom_id res chain seq x y z
N MET A 1 -22.11 16.03 -2.07
CA MET A 1 -20.67 15.86 -1.74
C MET A 1 -20.43 14.66 -0.81
N ALA A 2 -21.25 14.45 0.23
CA ALA A 2 -21.09 13.31 1.16
C ALA A 2 -21.00 11.92 0.47
N MET A 3 -21.90 11.61 -0.47
CA MET A 3 -21.89 10.34 -1.23
C MET A 3 -20.57 10.11 -2.01
N ALA A 4 -19.95 11.17 -2.55
CA ALA A 4 -18.70 11.05 -3.28
C ALA A 4 -17.52 10.74 -2.34
N ALA A 5 -17.50 11.34 -1.14
CA ALA A 5 -16.50 11.05 -0.11
C ALA A 5 -16.63 9.60 0.40
N THR A 6 -17.85 9.12 0.64
CA THR A 6 -18.10 7.72 1.07
C THR A 6 -17.69 6.70 0.02
N ASN A 7 -17.98 6.95 -1.26
CA ASN A 7 -17.54 6.10 -2.35
C ASN A 7 -16.01 6.06 -2.43
N ARG A 8 -15.35 7.22 -2.35
CA ARG A 8 -13.89 7.29 -2.38
C ARG A 8 -13.23 6.58 -1.19
N LEU A 9 -13.79 6.70 0.01
CA LEU A 9 -13.33 5.96 1.19
C LEU A 9 -13.40 4.45 0.98
N SER A 10 -14.49 3.95 0.39
CA SER A 10 -14.66 2.52 0.10
C SER A 10 -13.66 2.02 -0.95
N GLU A 11 -13.39 2.83 -1.98
CA GLU A 11 -12.35 2.53 -2.99
C GLU A 11 -10.96 2.49 -2.36
N ILE A 12 -10.62 3.46 -1.50
CA ILE A 12 -9.34 3.51 -0.81
C ILE A 12 -9.16 2.27 0.07
N ASP A 13 -10.19 1.84 0.80
CA ASP A 13 -10.13 0.63 1.62
C ASP A 13 -9.86 -0.63 0.78
N ALA A 14 -10.54 -0.75 -0.37
CA ALA A 14 -10.31 -1.85 -1.30
C ALA A 14 -8.88 -1.83 -1.87
N GLU A 15 -8.39 -0.66 -2.31
CA GLU A 15 -7.05 -0.48 -2.86
C GLU A 15 -5.96 -0.77 -1.80
N MET A 16 -6.14 -0.27 -0.58
CA MET A 16 -5.25 -0.56 0.54
C MET A 16 -5.25 -2.05 0.90
N GLY A 17 -6.40 -2.72 0.84
CA GLY A 17 -6.51 -4.17 1.02
C GLY A 17 -5.69 -4.94 -0.02
N HIS A 18 -5.85 -4.58 -1.29
CA HIS A 18 -5.09 -5.16 -2.39
C HIS A 18 -3.58 -4.96 -2.22
N LEU A 19 -3.15 -3.73 -1.94
CA LEU A 19 -1.73 -3.40 -1.77
C LEU A 19 -1.09 -4.15 -0.59
N LYS A 20 -1.80 -4.29 0.53
CA LYS A 20 -1.32 -5.08 1.68
C LYS A 20 -1.09 -6.55 1.30
N ASN A 21 -2.01 -7.13 0.55
CA ASN A 21 -1.88 -8.51 0.06
C ASN A 21 -0.71 -8.63 -0.92
N GLU A 22 -0.56 -7.70 -1.84
CA GLU A 22 0.53 -7.69 -2.81
C GLU A 22 1.91 -7.56 -2.13
N ILE A 23 2.05 -6.64 -1.17
CA ILE A 23 3.27 -6.49 -0.36
C ILE A 23 3.59 -7.80 0.37
N LYS A 24 2.58 -8.46 0.95
CA LYS A 24 2.74 -9.73 1.66
C LYS A 24 3.25 -10.83 0.72
N GLU A 25 2.64 -10.98 -0.45
CA GLU A 25 3.06 -11.99 -1.44
C GLU A 25 4.45 -11.70 -1.99
N ARG A 26 4.79 -10.45 -2.30
CA ARG A 26 6.14 -10.07 -2.76
C ARG A 26 7.20 -10.31 -1.69
N ARG A 27 6.92 -10.03 -0.42
CA ARG A 27 7.80 -10.37 0.71
C ARG A 27 7.98 -11.88 0.85
N ARG A 28 6.91 -12.66 0.68
CA ARG A 28 6.98 -14.13 0.70
C ARG A 28 7.84 -14.66 -0.44
N ALA A 29 7.65 -14.17 -1.66
CA ALA A 29 8.44 -14.54 -2.82
C ALA A 29 9.93 -14.20 -2.64
N LEU A 30 10.24 -13.00 -2.13
CA LEU A 30 11.62 -12.60 -1.83
C LEU A 30 12.24 -13.51 -0.76
N ASN A 31 11.51 -13.84 0.31
CA ASN A 31 12.01 -14.74 1.35
C ASN A 31 12.29 -16.15 0.80
N LEU A 32 11.42 -16.67 -0.07
CA LEU A 32 11.65 -17.95 -0.74
C LEU A 32 12.87 -17.89 -1.66
N PHE A 33 13.06 -16.79 -2.39
CA PHE A 33 14.23 -16.59 -3.24
C PHE A 33 15.52 -16.57 -2.42
N LEU A 34 15.56 -15.82 -1.32
CA LEU A 34 16.72 -15.72 -0.42
C LEU A 34 17.13 -17.07 0.16
N ARG A 35 16.16 -17.92 0.50
CA ARG A 35 16.42 -19.28 1.01
C ARG A 35 17.07 -20.18 -0.04
N ASN A 36 16.83 -19.94 -1.32
CA ASN A 36 17.29 -20.79 -2.43
C ASN A 36 18.43 -20.17 -3.27
N VAL A 37 19.02 -19.07 -2.80
CA VAL A 37 19.96 -18.26 -3.61
C VAL A 37 21.31 -18.94 -3.87
N ARG A 38 21.62 -20.04 -3.17
CA ARG A 38 22.95 -20.71 -3.14
C ARG A 38 23.50 -21.18 -4.49
N ALA A 39 22.68 -21.27 -5.54
CA ALA A 39 23.08 -21.77 -6.86
C ALA A 39 23.11 -20.70 -7.97
N ARG A 40 22.99 -19.41 -7.62
CA ARG A 40 22.96 -18.31 -8.60
C ARG A 40 24.24 -17.49 -8.59
N ASP A 41 24.51 -16.84 -9.73
CA ASP A 41 25.50 -15.78 -9.82
C ASP A 41 25.20 -14.70 -8.75
N PRO A 42 26.18 -14.36 -7.86
CA PRO A 42 25.98 -13.38 -6.81
C PRO A 42 25.52 -12.01 -7.32
N ALA A 43 26.03 -11.56 -8.47
CA ALA A 43 25.67 -10.25 -9.03
C ALA A 43 24.25 -10.22 -9.61
N GLU A 44 23.79 -11.30 -10.26
CA GLU A 44 22.39 -11.45 -10.64
C GLU A 44 21.47 -11.52 -9.40
N ALA A 45 21.87 -12.28 -8.37
CA ALA A 45 21.09 -12.41 -7.14
C ALA A 45 20.91 -11.06 -6.43
N GLU A 46 21.99 -10.28 -6.28
CA GLU A 46 21.95 -8.96 -5.66
C GLU A 46 21.05 -7.99 -6.42
N ARG A 47 21.15 -7.93 -7.75
CA ARG A 47 20.27 -7.10 -8.58
C ARG A 47 18.80 -7.45 -8.41
N ARG A 48 18.47 -8.74 -8.41
CA ARG A 48 17.09 -9.22 -8.22
C ARG A 48 16.55 -8.91 -6.82
N ILE A 49 17.37 -9.06 -5.79
CA ILE A 49 17.02 -8.69 -4.41
C ILE A 49 16.78 -7.19 -4.31
N GLY A 50 17.64 -6.38 -4.92
CA GLY A 50 17.51 -4.92 -4.99
C GLY A 50 16.19 -4.50 -5.61
N ALA A 51 15.89 -4.99 -6.82
CA ALA A 51 14.65 -4.72 -7.53
C ALA A 51 13.41 -5.16 -6.74
N ALA A 52 13.43 -6.34 -6.11
CA ALA A 52 12.33 -6.82 -5.29
C ALA A 52 12.08 -5.92 -4.07
N ARG A 53 13.15 -5.46 -3.40
CA ARG A 53 13.05 -4.54 -2.25
C ARG A 53 12.58 -3.15 -2.65
N GLU A 54 13.05 -2.63 -3.77
CA GLU A 54 12.58 -1.35 -4.32
C GLU A 54 11.09 -1.42 -4.63
N ASN A 55 10.64 -2.46 -5.31
CA ASN A 55 9.23 -2.62 -5.62
C ASN A 55 8.35 -2.71 -4.36
N ILE A 56 8.78 -3.47 -3.33
CA ILE A 56 8.05 -3.51 -2.05
C ILE A 56 7.97 -2.11 -1.42
N ARG A 57 9.06 -1.33 -1.45
CA ARG A 57 9.08 0.05 -0.93
C ARG A 57 8.14 0.98 -1.69
N ASP A 58 8.03 0.83 -3.01
CA ASP A 58 7.10 1.64 -3.81
C ASP A 58 5.64 1.35 -3.48
N LEU A 59 5.29 0.08 -3.28
CA LEU A 59 3.96 -0.31 -2.83
C LEU A 59 3.66 0.21 -1.41
N GLU A 60 4.66 0.17 -0.51
CA GLU A 60 4.53 0.74 0.84
C GLU A 60 4.33 2.25 0.80
N ARG A 61 5.03 2.98 -0.09
CA ARG A 61 4.81 4.42 -0.31
C ARG A 61 3.41 4.71 -0.81
N ARG A 62 2.91 3.95 -1.78
CA ARG A 62 1.53 4.09 -2.27
C ARG A 62 0.51 3.84 -1.16
N LEU A 63 0.75 2.84 -0.30
CA LEU A 63 -0.08 2.58 0.87
C LEU A 63 -0.09 3.76 1.86
N GLN A 64 1.04 4.44 2.06
CA GLN A 64 1.11 5.64 2.91
C GLN A 64 0.33 6.82 2.32
N VAL A 65 0.41 7.02 1.00
CA VAL A 65 -0.37 8.07 0.31
C VAL A 65 -1.86 7.83 0.48
N LEU A 66 -2.33 6.60 0.25
CA LEU A 66 -3.75 6.25 0.41
C LEU A 66 -4.24 6.40 1.85
N ARG A 67 -3.40 6.04 2.85
CA ARG A 67 -3.73 6.28 4.26
C ARG A 67 -3.88 7.77 4.58
N LYS A 68 -3.03 8.61 4.01
CA LYS A 68 -3.12 10.06 4.19
C LYS A 68 -4.40 10.60 3.56
N GLU A 69 -4.72 10.18 2.34
CA GLU A 69 -5.97 10.54 1.66
C GLU A 69 -7.21 10.10 2.45
N GLN A 70 -7.22 8.87 2.96
CA GLN A 70 -8.30 8.37 3.83
C GLN A 70 -8.48 9.24 5.07
N GLN A 71 -7.39 9.60 5.76
CA GLN A 71 -7.44 10.43 6.95
C GLN A 71 -7.98 11.84 6.64
N GLU A 72 -7.55 12.43 5.53
CA GLU A 72 -8.04 13.75 5.09
C GLU A 72 -9.53 13.72 4.79
N LEU A 73 -10.02 12.67 4.11
CA LEU A 73 -11.44 12.49 3.82
C LEU A 73 -12.28 12.28 5.08
N ILE A 74 -11.79 11.51 6.06
CA ILE A 74 -12.46 11.33 7.36
C ILE A 74 -12.57 12.66 8.10
N VAL A 75 -11.48 13.44 8.17
CA VAL A 75 -11.47 14.75 8.83
C VAL A 75 -12.43 15.72 8.14
N GLN A 76 -12.47 15.73 6.81
CA GLN A 76 -13.43 16.54 6.05
C GLN A 76 -14.87 16.14 6.35
N ALA A 77 -15.17 14.84 6.42
CA ALA A 77 -16.51 14.34 6.72
C ALA A 77 -16.97 14.75 8.13
N VAL A 78 -16.09 14.66 9.14
CA VAL A 78 -16.38 15.12 10.52
C VAL A 78 -16.68 16.62 10.54
N ASN A 79 -15.81 17.44 9.94
CA ASN A 79 -15.99 18.90 9.91
C ASN A 79 -17.26 19.35 9.18
N LEU A 80 -17.73 18.58 8.20
CA LEU A 80 -19.00 18.84 7.50
C LEU A 80 -20.20 18.45 8.36
N GLY A 81 -20.14 17.32 9.06
CA GLY A 81 -21.20 16.89 9.98
C GLY A 81 -21.38 17.83 11.18
N ASP A 82 -20.30 18.43 11.69
CA ASP A 82 -20.36 19.41 12.78
C ASP A 82 -21.01 20.74 12.35
N ARG A 83 -20.93 21.11 11.06
CA ARG A 83 -21.56 22.33 10.53
C ARG A 83 -23.05 22.20 10.21
N GLU A 84 -23.55 20.98 9.98
CA GLU A 84 -24.98 20.73 9.72
C GLU A 84 -25.80 20.62 11.03
N ASN A 85 -25.14 20.50 12.19
CA ASN A 85 -25.77 20.35 13.51
C ASN A 85 -25.85 21.65 14.34
N HIS A 86 -25.61 22.83 13.73
CA HIS A 86 -25.69 24.15 14.35
C HIS A 86 -26.67 25.06 13.59
#